data_AF-A0A7X5PCY8-F1
#
_entry.id   AF-A0A7X5PCY8-F1
#
_cell.length_a   1.000
_cell.length_b   1.000
_cell.length_c   1.000
_cell.angle_alpha   90.00
_cell.angle_beta   90.00
_cell.angle_gamma   90.00
#
_symmetry.space_group_name_H-M   'P 1'
#
loop_
_entity.id
_entity.type
_entity.pdbx_description
1 polymer ?
#
loop_
_entity_poly.entity_id
_entity_poly.type
_entity_poly.pdbx_seq_one_letter_code
_entity_poly.pdbx_strand_id
1 'polypeptide(L)'
;MIIDAINRIEQINDLENVALKYHSPSRATYVIVDKDFNYKIISKDRFSFNTKYVAMDFYSQIIELNKAVDKKKLITSNNYLTFFCKNVGKLTSEIIDNYYKALETPTSSLIYRDWIKENISKLSGLINSKELIKVFFIKDLEEYIYLGKNYLKKNILSNKTKINEKTYGTPMLLNTNSKKPYLKNLTRKLELPSIVTVDEAIKYKYFTDILLSLAKNGYELLYVLETGELLPINIKKGEMPKREFVNAIIFVYRIDTRGKLGILDMDIVPRFTNTLNNFSLKDVLSLQEAAKMWGLDDSTLRKAIANDKFYPYEYRKTGRNYIIAKSSMERVFGKLNKE
;
A
#
# COMPACT_ATOMS: atom_id res chain seq x y z
N MET A 1 9.56 4.73 -8.68
CA MET A 1 9.36 3.96 -7.43
C MET A 1 8.00 3.28 -7.34
N ILE A 2 6.87 3.98 -7.19
CA ILE A 2 5.54 3.32 -7.11
C ILE A 2 5.26 2.47 -8.36
N ILE A 3 5.49 3.04 -9.55
CA ILE A 3 5.30 2.30 -10.80
C ILE A 3 6.23 1.08 -10.90
N ASP A 4 7.47 1.19 -10.41
CA ASP A 4 8.43 0.07 -10.41
C ASP A 4 7.98 -1.04 -9.45
N ALA A 5 7.45 -0.66 -8.28
CA ALA A 5 6.86 -1.60 -7.33
C ALA A 5 5.64 -2.32 -7.94
N ILE A 6 4.75 -1.58 -8.60
CA ILE A 6 3.61 -2.14 -9.34
C ILE A 6 4.11 -3.13 -10.40
N ASN A 7 5.07 -2.74 -11.22
CA ASN A 7 5.61 -3.58 -12.29
C ASN A 7 6.22 -4.87 -11.73
N ARG A 8 6.93 -4.81 -10.59
CA ARG A 8 7.46 -6.01 -9.91
C ARG A 8 6.35 -6.95 -9.45
N ILE A 9 5.30 -6.42 -8.82
CA ILE A 9 4.16 -7.23 -8.37
C ILE A 9 3.47 -7.92 -9.55
N GLU A 10 3.29 -7.19 -10.66
CA GLU A 10 2.64 -7.70 -11.88
C GLU A 10 3.45 -8.80 -12.59
N GLN A 11 4.74 -9.00 -12.27
CA GLN A 11 5.52 -10.13 -12.79
C GLN A 11 5.04 -11.48 -12.24
N ILE A 12 4.48 -11.49 -11.02
CA ILE A 12 4.09 -12.72 -10.33
C ILE A 12 2.58 -12.92 -10.26
N ASN A 13 1.80 -11.83 -10.22
CA ASN A 13 0.36 -11.91 -10.11
C ASN A 13 -0.29 -10.61 -10.58
N ASP A 14 -1.49 -10.71 -11.13
CA ASP A 14 -2.31 -9.56 -11.46
C ASP A 14 -2.58 -8.71 -10.21
N LEU A 15 -2.39 -7.39 -10.34
CA LEU A 15 -2.44 -6.47 -9.21
C LEU A 15 -3.83 -6.39 -8.56
N GLU A 16 -4.91 -6.62 -9.33
CA GLU A 16 -6.27 -6.69 -8.82
C GLU A 16 -6.43 -7.90 -7.90
N ASN A 17 -5.93 -9.06 -8.30
CA ASN A 17 -5.96 -10.28 -7.49
C ASN A 17 -5.16 -10.10 -6.19
N VAL A 18 -4.01 -9.41 -6.25
CA VAL A 18 -3.23 -9.08 -5.05
C VAL A 18 -4.00 -8.12 -4.14
N ALA A 19 -4.62 -7.08 -4.69
CA ALA A 19 -5.45 -6.15 -3.92
C ALA A 19 -6.65 -6.85 -3.26
N LEU A 20 -7.34 -7.72 -3.99
CA LEU A 20 -8.44 -8.54 -3.48
C LEU A 20 -7.97 -9.49 -2.37
N LYS A 21 -6.82 -10.14 -2.54
CA LYS A 21 -6.23 -11.03 -1.52
C LYS A 21 -5.97 -10.32 -0.20
N TYR A 22 -5.46 -9.08 -0.25
CA TYR A 22 -5.19 -8.29 0.95
C TYR A 22 -6.41 -7.55 1.48
N HIS A 23 -7.53 -7.55 0.74
CA HIS A 23 -8.71 -6.76 1.08
C HIS A 23 -9.22 -7.07 2.49
N SER A 24 -9.27 -6.04 3.34
CA SER A 24 -9.85 -6.15 4.67
C SER A 24 -11.19 -5.40 4.73
N PRO A 25 -12.32 -6.11 4.91
CA PRO A 25 -13.61 -5.48 5.11
C PRO A 25 -13.61 -4.52 6.32
N SER A 26 -14.29 -3.38 6.17
CA SER A 26 -14.43 -2.36 7.22
C SER A 26 -15.27 -2.86 8.39
N ARG A 27 -15.13 -2.25 9.57
CA ARG A 27 -16.08 -2.49 10.67
C ARG A 27 -17.45 -1.95 10.28
N ALA A 28 -18.42 -2.85 10.15
CA ALA A 28 -19.78 -2.57 9.73
C ALA A 28 -20.71 -3.69 10.20
N THR A 29 -22.00 -3.38 10.26
CA THR A 29 -23.05 -4.39 10.28
C THR A 29 -23.42 -4.76 8.85
N TYR A 30 -23.36 -6.06 8.54
CA TYR A 30 -23.56 -6.58 7.19
C TYR A 30 -24.96 -7.17 7.06
N VAL A 31 -25.68 -6.78 6.01
CA VAL A 31 -27.01 -7.27 5.67
C VAL A 31 -26.93 -7.98 4.33
N ILE A 32 -27.16 -9.28 4.33
CA ILE A 32 -27.16 -10.11 3.12
C ILE A 32 -28.60 -10.38 2.74
N VAL A 33 -29.00 -9.98 1.54
CA VAL A 33 -30.34 -10.15 0.99
C VAL A 33 -30.30 -11.23 -0.10
N ASP A 34 -31.07 -12.30 0.07
CA ASP A 34 -31.14 -13.40 -0.88
C ASP A 34 -32.03 -13.08 -2.11
N LYS A 35 -32.19 -14.06 -3.01
CA LYS A 35 -32.95 -13.91 -4.25
C LYS A 35 -34.45 -13.72 -4.02
N ASP A 36 -34.96 -14.15 -2.87
CA ASP A 36 -36.35 -14.04 -2.46
C ASP A 36 -36.57 -12.80 -1.57
N PHE A 37 -35.56 -11.92 -1.48
CA PHE A 37 -35.56 -10.69 -0.69
C PHE A 37 -35.68 -10.89 0.83
N ASN A 38 -35.40 -12.10 1.32
CA ASN A 38 -35.17 -12.32 2.75
C ASN A 38 -33.77 -11.85 3.11
N TYR A 39 -33.58 -11.38 4.35
CA TYR A 39 -32.29 -10.88 4.79
C TYR A 39 -31.76 -11.53 6.06
N LYS A 40 -30.43 -11.55 6.17
CA LYS A 40 -29.70 -11.95 7.38
C LYS A 40 -28.70 -10.86 7.76
N ILE A 41 -28.69 -10.52 9.04
CA ILE A 41 -27.68 -9.63 9.63
C ILE A 41 -26.52 -10.50 10.11
N ILE A 42 -25.30 -10.19 9.68
CA ILE A 42 -24.10 -10.93 10.07
C ILE A 42 -22.99 -9.98 10.55
N SER A 43 -22.14 -10.48 11.43
CA SER A 43 -20.97 -9.75 11.93
C SER A 43 -19.88 -9.66 10.87
N LYS A 44 -18.95 -8.71 11.03
CA LYS A 44 -17.74 -8.59 10.20
C LYS A 44 -16.98 -9.91 10.13
N ASP A 45 -16.79 -10.60 11.25
CA ASP A 45 -16.00 -11.83 11.29
C ASP A 45 -16.65 -12.91 10.43
N ARG A 46 -17.97 -13.12 10.59
CA ARG A 46 -18.73 -14.08 9.78
C ARG A 46 -18.73 -13.71 8.29
N PHE A 47 -18.83 -12.41 7.98
CA PHE A 47 -18.73 -11.90 6.61
C PHE A 47 -17.34 -12.19 6.00
N SER A 48 -16.28 -11.99 6.79
CA SER A 48 -14.89 -12.09 6.32
C SER A 48 -14.45 -13.53 6.05
N PHE A 49 -15.13 -14.54 6.61
CA PHE A 49 -14.89 -15.96 6.29
C PHE A 49 -15.38 -16.36 4.89
N ASN A 50 -16.28 -15.60 4.29
CA ASN A 50 -16.83 -15.90 2.97
C ASN A 50 -16.09 -15.12 1.89
N THR A 51 -15.26 -15.80 1.10
CA THR A 51 -14.44 -15.17 0.05
C THR A 51 -15.28 -14.47 -1.02
N LYS A 52 -16.47 -14.99 -1.36
CA LYS A 52 -17.41 -14.33 -2.28
C LYS A 52 -17.92 -13.02 -1.71
N TYR A 53 -18.25 -12.96 -0.42
CA TYR A 53 -18.69 -11.72 0.23
C TYR A 53 -17.58 -10.69 0.31
N VAL A 54 -16.35 -11.12 0.64
CA VAL A 54 -15.17 -10.25 0.63
C VAL A 54 -14.94 -9.65 -0.76
N ALA A 55 -15.06 -10.46 -1.82
CA ALA A 55 -14.97 -9.98 -3.20
C ALA A 55 -16.09 -8.99 -3.55
N MET A 56 -17.34 -9.29 -3.18
CA MET A 56 -18.45 -8.35 -3.37
C MET A 56 -18.19 -7.01 -2.66
N ASP A 57 -17.64 -7.00 -1.44
CA ASP A 57 -17.26 -5.77 -0.74
C ASP A 57 -16.17 -4.99 -1.47
N PHE A 58 -15.13 -5.69 -1.95
CA PHE A 58 -14.00 -5.10 -2.69
C PHE A 58 -14.48 -4.34 -3.94
N TYR A 59 -15.31 -4.99 -4.77
CA TYR A 59 -15.81 -4.37 -6.00
C TYR A 59 -16.87 -3.29 -5.76
N SER A 60 -17.45 -3.20 -4.57
CA SER A 60 -18.45 -2.19 -4.22
C SER A 60 -17.90 -0.89 -3.62
N GLN A 61 -16.58 -0.77 -3.45
CA GLN A 61 -15.98 0.39 -2.80
C GLN A 61 -15.88 1.61 -3.73
N ILE A 62 -16.19 2.78 -3.20
CA ILE A 62 -15.85 4.06 -3.86
C ILE A 62 -14.35 4.33 -3.77
N ILE A 63 -13.81 5.10 -4.71
CA ILE A 63 -12.38 5.47 -4.75
C ILE A 63 -12.00 6.32 -3.54
N GLU A 64 -12.81 7.35 -3.28
CA GLU A 64 -12.75 8.24 -2.13
C GLU A 64 -14.10 8.95 -1.98
N LEU A 65 -14.35 9.61 -0.85
CA LEU A 65 -15.64 10.29 -0.59
C LEU A 65 -16.00 11.36 -1.64
N ASN A 66 -15.02 11.99 -2.29
CA ASN A 66 -15.28 12.97 -3.35
C ASN A 66 -15.69 12.32 -4.68
N LYS A 67 -15.53 10.99 -4.80
CA LYS A 67 -15.95 10.17 -5.93
C LYS A 67 -17.17 9.31 -5.57
N ALA A 68 -17.87 9.62 -4.48
CA ALA A 68 -19.13 8.97 -4.15
C ALA A 68 -20.16 9.23 -5.25
N VAL A 69 -20.97 8.21 -5.57
CA VAL A 69 -22.04 8.32 -6.56
C VAL A 69 -23.16 9.22 -6.03
N ASP A 70 -23.47 9.11 -4.73
CA ASP A 70 -24.35 10.03 -4.05
C ASP A 70 -23.66 11.38 -3.79
N LYS A 71 -24.24 12.46 -4.34
CA LYS A 71 -23.75 13.84 -4.18
C LYS A 71 -23.76 14.31 -2.72
N LYS A 72 -24.68 13.78 -1.89
CA LYS A 72 -24.75 14.10 -0.45
C LYS A 72 -23.74 13.30 0.38
N LYS A 73 -23.05 12.33 -0.22
CA LYS A 73 -22.01 11.48 0.39
C LYS A 73 -22.50 10.70 1.63
N LEU A 74 -23.80 10.41 1.69
CA LEU A 74 -24.40 9.54 2.70
C LEU A 74 -24.33 8.07 2.29
N ILE A 75 -24.37 7.81 0.98
CA ILE A 75 -24.23 6.48 0.39
C ILE A 75 -22.82 6.33 -0.19
N THR A 76 -22.07 5.31 0.24
CA THR A 76 -20.65 5.14 -0.08
C THR A 76 -20.32 3.81 -0.78
N SER A 77 -21.31 3.21 -1.43
CA SER A 77 -21.16 2.11 -2.39
C SER A 77 -21.14 2.63 -3.83
N ASN A 78 -20.72 1.81 -4.78
CA ASN A 78 -20.48 2.23 -6.16
C ASN A 78 -21.39 1.56 -7.22
N ASN A 79 -22.32 0.70 -6.80
CA ASN A 79 -23.19 -0.07 -7.69
C ASN A 79 -24.58 -0.33 -7.08
N TYR A 80 -25.53 -0.76 -7.91
CA TYR A 80 -26.95 -0.90 -7.52
C TYR A 80 -27.25 -2.20 -6.77
N LEU A 81 -26.29 -3.13 -6.68
CA LEU A 81 -26.40 -4.37 -5.91
C LEU A 81 -25.94 -4.20 -4.46
N THR A 82 -25.44 -3.01 -4.11
CA THR A 82 -24.97 -2.71 -2.75
C THR A 82 -25.39 -1.34 -2.26
N PHE A 83 -25.49 -1.24 -0.94
CA PHE A 83 -25.87 0.00 -0.27
C PHE A 83 -25.09 0.18 1.02
N PHE A 84 -24.15 1.12 1.05
CA PHE A 84 -23.32 1.40 2.23
C PHE A 84 -23.72 2.75 2.84
N CYS A 85 -24.19 2.77 4.09
CA CYS A 85 -24.64 4.00 4.76
C CYS A 85 -24.38 3.98 6.27
N LYS A 86 -23.89 5.09 6.85
CA LYS A 86 -23.58 5.22 8.29
C LYS A 86 -24.61 6.02 9.08
N ASN A 87 -25.26 7.01 8.47
CA ASN A 87 -26.17 7.94 9.16
C ASN A 87 -27.57 7.82 8.55
N VAL A 88 -28.22 6.67 8.74
CA VAL A 88 -29.52 6.37 8.12
C VAL A 88 -30.59 7.41 8.46
N GLY A 89 -30.55 8.02 9.66
CA GLY A 89 -31.51 9.08 10.02
C GLY A 89 -31.44 10.35 9.17
N LYS A 90 -30.39 10.55 8.36
CA LYS A 90 -30.30 11.66 7.38
C LYS A 90 -30.71 11.25 5.96
N LEU A 91 -31.03 9.98 5.75
CA LEU A 91 -31.38 9.43 4.45
C LEU A 91 -32.84 9.76 4.14
N THR A 92 -33.10 10.25 2.92
CA THR A 92 -34.45 10.46 2.41
C THR A 92 -34.69 9.55 1.21
N SER A 93 -35.96 9.26 0.90
CA SER A 93 -36.33 8.50 -0.31
C SER A 93 -35.75 9.12 -1.58
N GLU A 94 -35.71 10.45 -1.65
CA GLU A 94 -35.12 11.19 -2.78
C GLU A 94 -33.61 10.97 -2.92
N ILE A 95 -32.86 10.88 -1.81
CA ILE A 95 -31.41 10.58 -1.85
C ILE A 95 -31.20 9.16 -2.40
N ILE A 96 -32.03 8.20 -1.99
CA ILE A 96 -31.97 6.82 -2.49
C ILE A 96 -32.30 6.80 -3.99
N ASP A 97 -33.38 7.46 -4.42
CA ASP A 97 -33.76 7.55 -5.84
C ASP A 97 -32.63 8.15 -6.70
N ASN A 98 -32.07 9.26 -6.25
CA ASN A 98 -30.99 9.94 -6.95
C ASN A 98 -29.72 9.08 -7.05
N TYR A 99 -29.41 8.28 -6.03
CA TYR A 99 -28.29 7.34 -6.08
C TYR A 99 -28.49 6.28 -7.16
N TYR A 100 -29.63 5.57 -7.16
CA TYR A 100 -29.92 4.55 -8.17
C TYR A 100 -30.06 5.13 -9.58
N LYS A 101 -30.59 6.36 -9.71
CA LYS A 101 -30.63 7.10 -10.99
C LYS A 101 -29.22 7.44 -11.49
N ALA A 102 -28.33 7.91 -10.62
CA ALA A 102 -26.95 8.26 -10.98
C ALA A 102 -26.10 7.04 -11.36
N LEU A 103 -26.48 5.85 -10.88
CA LEU A 103 -25.91 4.57 -11.29
C LEU A 103 -26.40 4.08 -12.65
N GLU A 104 -27.36 4.78 -13.28
CA GLU A 104 -28.01 4.33 -14.52
C GLU A 104 -28.62 2.92 -14.35
N THR A 105 -29.24 2.68 -13.19
CA THR A 105 -29.77 1.35 -12.82
C THR A 105 -30.83 0.87 -13.81
N PRO A 106 -30.72 -0.35 -14.36
CA PRO A 106 -31.73 -0.92 -15.24
C PRO A 106 -33.11 -1.01 -14.57
N THR A 107 -34.19 -0.82 -15.32
CA THR A 107 -35.56 -0.88 -14.79
C THR A 107 -35.85 -2.19 -14.05
N SER A 108 -35.36 -3.31 -14.58
CA SER A 108 -35.48 -4.65 -13.97
C SER A 108 -34.76 -4.78 -12.61
N SER A 109 -33.85 -3.87 -12.30
CA SER A 109 -33.07 -3.84 -11.05
C SER A 109 -33.55 -2.77 -10.07
N LEU A 110 -34.62 -2.02 -10.38
CA LEU A 110 -35.19 -1.03 -9.45
C LEU A 110 -35.82 -1.68 -8.21
N ILE A 111 -36.10 -2.98 -8.25
CA ILE A 111 -36.56 -3.75 -7.09
C ILE A 111 -35.59 -3.65 -5.89
N TYR A 112 -34.28 -3.52 -6.12
CA TYR A 112 -33.29 -3.33 -5.05
C TYR A 112 -33.44 -1.98 -4.35
N ARG A 113 -33.73 -0.93 -5.12
CA ARG A 113 -33.99 0.42 -4.60
C ARG A 113 -35.22 0.42 -3.72
N ASP A 114 -36.29 -0.21 -4.19
CA ASP A 114 -37.57 -0.26 -3.48
C ASP A 114 -37.42 -1.04 -2.18
N TRP A 115 -36.73 -2.18 -2.22
CA TRP A 115 -36.38 -2.94 -1.01
C TRP A 115 -35.59 -2.10 -0.01
N ILE A 116 -34.59 -1.31 -0.45
CA ILE A 116 -33.82 -0.44 0.45
C ILE A 116 -34.73 0.58 1.12
N LYS A 117 -35.62 1.24 0.37
CA LYS A 117 -36.56 2.24 0.94
C LYS A 117 -37.47 1.65 2.00
N GLU A 118 -37.95 0.43 1.79
CA GLU A 118 -38.88 -0.25 2.70
C GLU A 118 -38.20 -0.77 3.99
N ASN A 119 -36.90 -1.08 3.91
CA ASN A 119 -36.21 -1.83 4.97
C ASN A 119 -35.13 -1.04 5.72
N ILE A 120 -34.50 -0.03 5.11
CA ILE A 120 -33.32 0.63 5.70
C ILE A 120 -33.61 1.28 7.06
N SER A 121 -34.78 1.90 7.22
CA SER A 121 -35.19 2.51 8.49
C SER A 121 -35.37 1.45 9.57
N LYS A 122 -35.97 0.30 9.25
CA LYS A 122 -36.16 -0.83 10.18
C LYS A 122 -34.82 -1.42 10.60
N LEU A 123 -33.94 -1.67 9.62
CA LEU A 123 -32.58 -2.18 9.86
C LEU A 123 -31.80 -1.24 10.79
N SER A 124 -31.89 0.07 10.59
CA SER A 124 -31.20 1.02 11.46
C SER A 124 -31.76 1.11 12.87
N GLY A 125 -33.03 0.73 13.10
CA GLY A 125 -33.61 0.59 14.45
C GLY A 125 -33.14 -0.67 15.19
N LEU A 126 -32.72 -1.72 14.47
CA LEU A 126 -32.18 -2.95 15.05
C LEU A 126 -30.70 -2.85 15.43
N ILE A 127 -30.01 -1.80 14.97
CA ILE A 127 -28.56 -1.63 15.06
C ILE A 127 -28.27 -0.27 15.72
N ASN A 128 -27.05 -0.06 16.21
CA ASN A 128 -26.62 1.27 16.60
C ASN A 128 -26.67 2.22 15.38
N SER A 129 -27.52 3.24 15.42
CA SER A 129 -27.79 4.17 14.32
C SER A 129 -26.57 4.96 13.79
N LYS A 130 -25.44 4.93 14.51
CA LYS A 130 -24.16 5.54 14.10
C LYS A 130 -23.20 4.56 13.41
N GLU A 131 -23.53 3.27 13.37
CA GLU A 131 -22.70 2.25 12.75
C GLU A 131 -22.89 2.23 11.22
N LEU A 132 -21.83 1.86 10.49
CA LEU A 132 -21.92 1.65 9.05
C LEU A 132 -22.73 0.38 8.78
N ILE A 133 -23.83 0.52 8.05
CA ILE A 133 -24.61 -0.59 7.50
C ILE A 133 -24.16 -0.82 6.06
N LYS A 134 -23.89 -2.09 5.72
CA LYS A 134 -23.61 -2.51 4.34
C LYS A 134 -24.60 -3.57 3.91
N VAL A 135 -25.47 -3.23 2.96
CA VAL A 135 -26.43 -4.16 2.35
C VAL A 135 -25.84 -4.72 1.06
N PHE A 136 -25.99 -6.03 0.87
CA PHE A 136 -25.57 -6.77 -0.33
C PHE A 136 -26.72 -7.61 -0.85
N PHE A 137 -27.10 -7.42 -2.12
CA PHE A 137 -28.04 -8.28 -2.82
C PHE A 137 -27.28 -9.44 -3.49
N ILE A 138 -27.64 -10.68 -3.17
CA ILE A 138 -26.96 -11.87 -3.69
C ILE A 138 -27.23 -12.04 -5.19
N LYS A 139 -26.16 -11.89 -5.97
CA LYS A 139 -26.10 -12.15 -7.41
C LYS A 139 -24.80 -12.87 -7.75
N ASP A 140 -24.58 -13.08 -9.03
CA ASP A 140 -23.34 -13.64 -9.57
C ASP A 140 -22.19 -12.64 -9.35
N LEU A 141 -21.00 -13.18 -9.07
CA LEU A 141 -19.86 -12.34 -8.68
C LEU A 141 -19.36 -11.53 -9.88
N GLU A 142 -19.53 -12.07 -11.07
CA GLU A 142 -19.21 -11.48 -12.37
C GLU A 142 -19.91 -10.12 -12.56
N GLU A 143 -21.16 -10.00 -12.09
CA GLU A 143 -21.90 -8.73 -12.15
C GLU A 143 -21.28 -7.68 -11.22
N TYR A 144 -20.87 -8.08 -10.01
CA TYR A 144 -20.16 -7.19 -9.09
C TYR A 144 -18.82 -6.73 -9.68
N ILE A 145 -18.06 -7.65 -10.26
CA ILE A 145 -16.79 -7.36 -10.94
C ILE A 145 -17.03 -6.34 -12.06
N TYR A 146 -18.02 -6.60 -12.92
CA TYR A 146 -18.37 -5.71 -14.03
C TYR A 146 -18.73 -4.30 -13.55
N LEU A 147 -19.66 -4.18 -12.60
CA LEU A 147 -20.13 -2.90 -12.08
C LEU A 147 -19.00 -2.12 -11.39
N GLY A 148 -18.21 -2.78 -10.55
CA GLY A 148 -17.08 -2.17 -9.85
C GLY A 148 -16.00 -1.67 -10.81
N LYS A 149 -15.63 -2.47 -11.81
CA LYS A 149 -14.67 -2.07 -12.85
C LYS A 149 -15.17 -0.91 -13.70
N ASN A 150 -16.45 -0.92 -14.09
CA ASN A 150 -17.05 0.17 -14.84
C ASN A 150 -17.03 1.49 -14.05
N TYR A 151 -17.38 1.42 -12.75
CA TYR A 151 -17.27 2.57 -11.85
C TYR A 151 -15.83 3.11 -11.79
N LEU A 152 -14.82 2.24 -11.63
CA LEU A 152 -13.42 2.66 -11.61
C LEU A 152 -13.02 3.35 -12.92
N LYS A 153 -13.28 2.72 -14.08
CA LYS A 153 -12.97 3.29 -15.40
C LYS A 153 -13.57 4.69 -15.60
N LYS A 154 -14.83 4.88 -15.19
CA LYS A 154 -15.53 6.18 -15.33
C LYS A 154 -14.96 7.26 -14.40
N ASN A 155 -14.53 6.89 -13.19
CA ASN A 155 -14.31 7.84 -12.09
C ASN A 155 -12.84 8.00 -11.61
N ILE A 156 -11.93 7.11 -12.00
CA ILE A 156 -10.58 7.04 -11.40
C ILE A 156 -9.74 8.29 -11.62
N LEU A 157 -9.84 8.91 -12.80
CA LEU A 157 -9.07 10.10 -13.13
C LEU A 157 -9.71 11.37 -12.55
N SER A 158 -8.85 12.26 -12.05
CA SER A 158 -9.16 13.65 -11.72
C SER A 158 -8.44 14.59 -12.71
N ASN A 159 -8.93 15.82 -12.90
CA ASN A 159 -8.36 16.80 -13.85
C ASN A 159 -8.11 16.22 -15.25
N LYS A 160 -9.15 15.62 -15.84
CA LYS A 160 -9.04 14.91 -17.12
C LYS A 160 -8.61 15.85 -18.24
N THR A 161 -7.69 15.40 -19.10
CA THR A 161 -7.27 16.08 -20.33
C THR A 161 -7.14 15.08 -21.46
N LYS A 162 -7.21 15.54 -22.71
CA LYS A 162 -7.02 14.70 -23.90
C LYS A 162 -5.71 15.08 -24.59
N ILE A 163 -4.89 14.07 -24.88
CA ILE A 163 -3.64 14.21 -25.65
C ILE A 163 -3.66 13.11 -26.70
N ASN A 164 -3.62 13.47 -27.99
CA ASN A 164 -3.70 12.53 -29.11
C ASN A 164 -4.87 11.55 -28.95
N GLU A 165 -6.07 12.08 -28.71
CA GLU A 165 -7.33 11.33 -28.49
C GLU A 165 -7.40 10.43 -27.26
N LYS A 166 -6.26 10.16 -26.60
CA LYS A 166 -6.20 9.40 -25.35
C LYS A 166 -6.50 10.29 -24.15
N THR A 167 -7.29 9.77 -23.22
CA THR A 167 -7.63 10.49 -21.98
C THR A 167 -6.58 10.24 -20.92
N TYR A 168 -6.09 11.34 -20.34
CA TYR A 168 -5.16 11.37 -19.23
C TYR A 168 -5.75 12.13 -18.05
N GLY A 169 -5.20 11.93 -16.86
CA GLY A 169 -5.55 12.72 -15.69
C GLY A 169 -4.58 12.51 -14.55
N THR A 170 -4.87 13.12 -13.41
CA THR A 170 -4.07 12.99 -12.19
C THR A 170 -4.42 11.69 -11.45
N PRO A 171 -3.43 10.91 -10.97
CA PRO A 171 -3.66 9.73 -10.14
C PRO A 171 -4.14 10.12 -8.73
N MET A 172 -4.85 9.21 -8.05
CA MET A 172 -5.44 9.46 -6.71
C MET A 172 -4.43 9.86 -5.62
N LEU A 173 -3.17 9.45 -5.75
CA LEU A 173 -2.12 9.75 -4.77
C LEU A 173 -1.65 11.21 -4.81
N LEU A 174 -1.98 11.95 -5.87
CA LEU A 174 -1.59 13.35 -6.03
C LEU A 174 -2.79 14.27 -5.83
N ASN A 175 -2.64 15.24 -4.94
CA ASN A 175 -3.59 16.32 -4.77
C ASN A 175 -3.05 17.58 -5.45
N THR A 176 -3.77 18.09 -6.43
CA THR A 176 -3.45 19.37 -7.09
C THR A 176 -4.49 20.41 -6.67
N ASN A 177 -4.37 20.92 -5.45
CA ASN A 177 -5.27 21.95 -4.96
C ASN A 177 -4.92 23.30 -5.61
N SER A 178 -5.88 23.93 -6.28
CA SER A 178 -5.68 25.24 -6.92
C SER A 178 -5.26 26.34 -5.94
N LYS A 179 -5.62 26.23 -4.66
CA LYS A 179 -5.19 27.16 -3.60
C LYS A 179 -3.72 27.00 -3.20
N LYS A 180 -3.02 26.00 -3.74
CA LYS A 180 -1.62 25.69 -3.47
C LYS A 180 -0.85 25.68 -4.79
N PRO A 181 -0.48 26.87 -5.34
CA PRO A 181 0.14 26.98 -6.66
C PRO A 181 1.41 26.14 -6.84
N TYR A 182 2.17 25.93 -5.77
CA TYR A 182 3.39 25.10 -5.75
C TYR A 182 3.15 23.60 -6.02
N LEU A 183 1.89 23.14 -6.06
CA LEU A 183 1.53 21.77 -6.45
C LEU A 183 1.35 21.62 -7.97
N LYS A 184 1.62 22.67 -8.75
CA LYS A 184 1.49 22.69 -10.20
C LYS A 184 2.82 23.10 -10.86
N ASN A 185 3.06 22.58 -12.06
CA ASN A 185 4.16 22.98 -12.93
C ASN A 185 3.77 24.20 -13.79
N LEU A 186 3.71 25.38 -13.18
CA LEU A 186 3.25 26.61 -13.86
C LEU A 186 4.18 27.10 -14.99
N THR A 187 5.38 26.55 -15.09
CA THR A 187 6.35 26.86 -16.16
C THR A 187 6.22 25.97 -17.39
N ARG A 188 5.34 24.95 -17.36
CA ARG A 188 5.11 24.02 -18.47
C ARG A 188 3.72 24.23 -19.06
N LYS A 189 3.56 23.88 -20.35
CA LYS A 189 2.26 23.87 -21.03
C LYS A 189 1.23 22.98 -20.32
N LEU A 190 1.69 21.89 -19.73
CA LEU A 190 0.88 21.04 -18.85
C LEU A 190 1.24 21.33 -17.39
N GLU A 191 0.31 21.98 -16.68
CA GLU A 191 0.49 22.35 -15.27
C GLU A 191 0.47 21.15 -14.32
N LEU A 192 0.01 19.97 -14.77
CA LEU A 192 -0.08 18.78 -13.93
C LEU A 192 1.31 18.14 -13.72
N PRO A 193 1.76 17.91 -12.47
CA PRO A 193 3.07 17.31 -12.19
C PRO A 193 3.24 15.89 -12.72
N SER A 194 2.14 15.14 -12.73
CA SER A 194 2.07 13.78 -13.24
C SER A 194 0.70 13.56 -13.86
N ILE A 195 0.70 12.89 -15.00
CA ILE A 195 -0.50 12.43 -15.68
C ILE A 195 -0.37 10.95 -15.97
N VAL A 196 -1.50 10.26 -15.90
CA VAL A 196 -1.62 8.83 -16.12
C VAL A 196 -2.84 8.54 -16.97
N THR A 197 -2.81 7.43 -17.67
CA THR A 197 -3.96 6.84 -18.37
C THR A 197 -4.94 6.23 -17.36
N VAL A 198 -6.13 5.84 -17.84
CA VAL A 198 -7.13 5.17 -16.99
C VAL A 198 -6.59 3.87 -16.39
N ASP A 199 -5.93 3.04 -17.22
CA ASP A 199 -5.43 1.73 -16.78
C ASP A 199 -4.30 1.88 -15.74
N GLU A 200 -3.37 2.80 -15.96
CA GLU A 200 -2.34 3.13 -14.97
C GLU A 200 -2.96 3.63 -13.66
N ALA A 201 -3.96 4.52 -13.73
CA ALA A 201 -4.64 5.03 -12.55
C ALA A 201 -5.35 3.94 -11.75
N ILE A 202 -5.90 2.93 -12.42
CA ILE A 202 -6.47 1.73 -11.78
C ILE A 202 -5.37 0.94 -11.05
N LYS A 203 -4.18 0.78 -11.65
CA LYS A 203 -3.06 0.14 -10.96
C LYS A 203 -2.64 0.90 -9.70
N TYR A 204 -2.55 2.24 -9.77
CA TYR A 204 -2.33 3.07 -8.58
C TYR A 204 -3.40 2.87 -7.50
N LYS A 205 -4.67 2.68 -7.90
CA LYS A 205 -5.77 2.39 -6.97
C LYS A 205 -5.57 1.05 -6.26
N TYR A 206 -5.34 -0.02 -7.01
CA TYR A 206 -5.13 -1.35 -6.43
C TYR A 206 -3.90 -1.38 -5.52
N PHE A 207 -2.79 -0.74 -5.91
CA PHE A 207 -1.63 -0.60 -5.03
C PHE A 207 -1.97 0.17 -3.74
N THR A 208 -2.74 1.25 -3.85
CA THR A 208 -3.22 2.00 -2.69
C THR A 208 -4.12 1.17 -1.78
N ASP A 209 -4.97 0.30 -2.35
CA ASP A 209 -5.85 -0.59 -1.60
C ASP A 209 -5.10 -1.67 -0.83
N ILE A 210 -4.00 -2.18 -1.42
CA ILE A 210 -3.07 -3.08 -0.73
C ILE A 210 -2.50 -2.36 0.50
N LEU A 211 -1.90 -1.20 0.33
CA LEU A 211 -1.32 -0.42 1.43
C LEU A 211 -2.37 -0.06 2.50
N LEU A 212 -3.57 0.36 2.08
CA LEU A 212 -4.66 0.69 2.99
C LEU A 212 -5.10 -0.52 3.82
N SER A 213 -5.19 -1.71 3.20
CA SER A 213 -5.60 -2.92 3.89
C SER A 213 -4.51 -3.44 4.82
N LEU A 214 -3.24 -3.36 4.41
CA LEU A 214 -2.10 -3.66 5.27
C LEU A 214 -2.07 -2.74 6.50
N ALA A 215 -2.24 -1.43 6.32
CA ALA A 215 -2.28 -0.47 7.42
C ALA A 215 -3.45 -0.70 8.38
N LYS A 216 -4.64 -1.06 7.87
CA LYS A 216 -5.79 -1.45 8.71
C LYS A 216 -5.50 -2.68 9.57
N ASN A 217 -4.65 -3.58 9.09
CA ASN A 217 -4.20 -4.78 9.79
C ASN A 217 -2.94 -4.55 10.65
N GLY A 218 -2.50 -3.29 10.78
CA GLY A 218 -1.40 -2.90 11.65
C GLY A 218 -0.01 -3.05 11.04
N TYR A 219 0.11 -3.23 9.74
CA TYR A 219 1.41 -3.18 9.05
C TYR A 219 1.70 -1.74 8.62
N GLU A 220 2.79 -1.16 9.10
CA GLU A 220 3.17 0.23 8.81
C GLU A 220 4.22 0.36 7.69
N LEU A 221 4.81 -0.78 7.32
CA LEU A 221 5.90 -0.83 6.36
C LEU A 221 5.68 -1.99 5.39
N LEU A 222 6.06 -1.78 4.13
CA LEU A 222 6.01 -2.80 3.09
C LEU A 222 7.33 -2.79 2.32
N TYR A 223 8.00 -3.93 2.25
CA TYR A 223 9.00 -4.17 1.23
C TYR A 223 8.35 -4.84 0.02
N VAL A 224 8.66 -4.34 -1.17
CA VAL A 224 8.38 -4.99 -2.46
C VAL A 224 9.71 -5.49 -2.99
N LEU A 225 9.91 -6.81 -2.93
CA LEU A 225 11.14 -7.44 -3.37
C LEU A 225 11.30 -7.34 -4.89
N GLU A 226 12.52 -7.53 -5.37
CA GLU A 226 12.81 -7.59 -6.81
C GLU A 226 12.00 -8.69 -7.52
N THR A 227 11.71 -9.78 -6.81
CA THR A 227 10.85 -10.89 -7.27
C THR A 227 9.38 -10.54 -7.38
N GLY A 228 8.94 -9.34 -6.96
CA GLY A 228 7.53 -8.96 -6.87
C GLY A 228 6.84 -9.35 -5.57
N GLU A 229 7.51 -10.12 -4.70
CA GLU A 229 6.94 -10.53 -3.43
C GLU A 229 6.76 -9.35 -2.46
N LEU A 230 5.64 -9.36 -1.74
CA LEU A 230 5.28 -8.37 -0.73
C LEU A 230 5.65 -8.87 0.67
N LEU A 231 6.48 -8.11 1.38
CA LEU A 231 6.82 -8.36 2.79
C LEU A 231 6.29 -7.20 3.66
N PRO A 232 5.05 -7.29 4.15
CA PRO A 232 4.52 -6.33 5.11
C PRO A 232 5.15 -6.54 6.49
N ILE A 233 5.42 -5.45 7.21
CA ILE A 233 6.09 -5.46 8.51
C ILE A 233 5.28 -4.67 9.54
N ASN A 234 4.99 -5.29 10.69
CA ASN A 234 4.40 -4.64 11.85
C ASN A 234 5.50 -4.15 12.80
N ILE A 235 5.84 -2.87 12.67
CA ILE A 235 6.93 -2.27 13.45
C ILE A 235 6.57 -2.24 14.93
N LYS A 236 5.29 -2.01 15.27
CA LYS A 236 4.83 -1.93 16.66
C LYS A 236 4.96 -3.26 17.41
N LYS A 237 4.95 -4.38 16.70
CA LYS A 237 5.22 -5.72 17.26
C LYS A 237 6.71 -6.09 17.24
N GLY A 238 7.58 -5.19 16.78
CA GLY A 238 9.01 -5.48 16.62
C GLY A 238 9.29 -6.48 15.49
N GLU A 239 8.38 -6.62 14.52
CA GLU A 239 8.63 -7.49 13.37
C GLU A 239 9.74 -6.91 12.50
N MET A 240 10.57 -7.81 11.95
CA MET A 240 11.60 -7.51 10.98
C MET A 240 11.59 -8.59 9.90
N PRO A 241 12.10 -8.32 8.70
CA PRO A 241 12.24 -9.36 7.70
C PRO A 241 13.10 -10.53 8.22
N LYS A 242 12.60 -11.75 8.02
CA LYS A 242 13.23 -12.98 8.54
C LYS A 242 14.37 -13.52 7.67
N ARG A 243 14.57 -12.92 6.49
CA ARG A 243 15.55 -13.34 5.50
C ARG A 243 16.21 -12.13 4.87
N GLU A 244 17.40 -12.34 4.35
CA GLU A 244 18.12 -11.35 3.58
C GLU A 244 17.49 -11.15 2.19
N PHE A 245 17.67 -9.96 1.65
CA PHE A 245 17.31 -9.65 0.27
C PHE A 245 18.12 -8.46 -0.23
N VAL A 246 18.09 -8.27 -1.54
CA VAL A 246 18.72 -7.13 -2.22
C VAL A 246 17.69 -6.40 -3.06
N ASN A 247 17.99 -5.15 -3.38
CA ASN A 247 17.25 -4.34 -4.34
C ASN A 247 15.73 -4.25 -4.08
N ALA A 248 15.28 -4.21 -2.83
CA ALA A 248 13.85 -4.06 -2.52
C ALA A 248 13.42 -2.60 -2.62
N ILE A 249 12.12 -2.35 -2.81
CA ILE A 249 11.52 -1.02 -2.62
C ILE A 249 10.82 -1.02 -1.27
N ILE A 250 11.12 -0.05 -0.42
CA ILE A 250 10.44 0.12 0.86
C ILE A 250 9.40 1.23 0.78
N PHE A 251 8.24 1.00 1.41
CA PHE A 251 7.20 2.00 1.61
C PHE A 251 6.91 2.13 3.10
N VAL A 252 6.93 3.37 3.59
CA VAL A 252 6.47 3.73 4.94
C VAL A 252 5.17 4.51 4.80
N TYR A 253 4.09 4.04 5.42
CA TYR A 253 2.77 4.60 5.21
C TYR A 253 1.92 4.56 6.48
N ARG A 254 0.90 5.41 6.53
CA ARG A 254 -0.06 5.43 7.63
C ARG A 254 -1.44 5.82 7.17
N ILE A 255 -2.43 5.50 8.01
CA ILE A 255 -3.78 6.00 7.90
C ILE A 255 -3.94 7.18 8.86
N ASP A 256 -4.49 8.30 8.39
CA ASP A 256 -4.82 9.44 9.24
C ASP A 256 -6.11 9.21 10.06
N THR A 257 -6.47 10.16 10.94
CA THR A 257 -7.68 10.06 11.78
C THR A 257 -8.98 10.02 10.99
N ARG A 258 -8.95 10.35 9.69
CA ARG A 258 -10.10 10.35 8.78
C ARG A 258 -10.15 9.10 7.90
N GLY A 259 -9.22 8.16 8.10
CA GLY A 259 -9.18 6.92 7.33
C GLY A 259 -8.46 7.05 5.98
N LYS A 260 -7.76 8.16 5.71
CA LYS A 260 -7.03 8.37 4.46
C LYS A 260 -5.59 7.85 4.57
N LEU A 261 -5.17 7.08 3.57
CA LEU A 261 -3.78 6.63 3.45
C LEU A 261 -2.86 7.81 3.04
N GLY A 262 -1.70 7.89 3.69
CA GLY A 262 -0.57 8.69 3.23
C GLY A 262 0.71 7.85 3.21
N ILE A 263 1.44 7.91 2.10
CA ILE A 263 2.82 7.42 2.01
C ILE A 263 3.70 8.52 2.59
N LEU A 264 4.44 8.18 3.66
CA LEU A 264 5.33 9.09 4.37
C LEU A 264 6.71 9.13 3.72
N ASP A 265 7.20 7.96 3.33
CA ASP A 265 8.49 7.81 2.69
C ASP A 265 8.51 6.57 1.79
N MET A 266 9.39 6.60 0.80
CA MET A 266 9.69 5.46 -0.06
C MET A 266 11.13 5.55 -0.54
N ASP A 267 11.85 4.43 -0.47
CA ASP A 267 13.24 4.37 -0.94
C ASP A 267 13.60 2.96 -1.48
N ILE A 268 14.77 2.86 -2.10
CA ILE A 268 15.37 1.58 -2.48
C ILE A 268 16.19 1.07 -1.31
N VAL A 269 16.08 -0.22 -1.04
CA VAL A 269 16.90 -0.93 -0.06
C VAL A 269 17.85 -1.85 -0.83
N PRO A 270 19.10 -1.40 -1.07
CA PRO A 270 20.05 -2.16 -1.90
C PRO A 270 20.35 -3.53 -1.33
N ARG A 271 20.40 -3.63 0.00
CA ARG A 271 20.59 -4.88 0.75
C ARG A 271 19.97 -4.76 2.14
N PHE A 272 19.29 -5.82 2.55
CA PHE A 272 18.86 -6.05 3.92
C PHE A 272 19.48 -7.34 4.43
N THR A 273 20.07 -7.29 5.63
CA THR A 273 20.48 -8.47 6.40
C THR A 273 19.93 -8.35 7.81
N ASN A 274 19.42 -9.46 8.35
CA ASN A 274 19.00 -9.56 9.74
C ASN A 274 20.15 -10.00 10.67
N THR A 275 21.30 -10.33 10.09
CA THR A 275 22.54 -10.53 10.84
C THR A 275 23.31 -9.23 10.80
N LEU A 276 23.55 -8.66 11.97
CA LEU A 276 24.72 -7.80 12.10
C LEU A 276 25.90 -8.72 11.79
N ASN A 277 26.63 -8.47 10.69
CA ASN A 277 27.97 -9.02 10.56
C ASN A 277 28.63 -8.72 11.90
N ASN A 278 28.99 -9.76 12.65
CA ASN A 278 29.75 -9.59 13.88
C ASN A 278 31.03 -8.86 13.46
N PHE A 279 31.04 -7.53 13.59
CA PHE A 279 32.26 -6.76 13.68
C PHE A 279 32.83 -7.15 15.04
N SER A 280 33.44 -8.32 15.08
CA SER A 280 34.18 -8.78 16.23
C SER A 280 35.35 -7.82 16.34
N LEU A 281 35.44 -7.08 17.45
CA LEU A 281 36.66 -6.35 17.80
C LEU A 281 37.89 -7.27 17.84
N LYS A 282 37.71 -8.61 17.86
CA LYS A 282 38.80 -9.58 17.75
C LYS A 282 39.44 -9.64 16.35
N ASP A 283 38.79 -9.08 15.33
CA ASP A 283 39.31 -9.03 13.96
C ASP A 283 39.99 -7.68 13.65
N VAL A 284 40.14 -6.83 14.66
CA VAL A 284 40.88 -5.57 14.60
C VAL A 284 42.05 -5.65 15.58
N LEU A 285 43.24 -5.36 15.10
CA LEU A 285 44.49 -5.42 15.85
C LEU A 285 45.04 -4.00 16.00
N SER A 286 45.67 -3.70 17.12
CA SER A 286 46.63 -2.59 17.16
C SER A 286 47.82 -2.91 16.25
N LEU A 287 48.54 -1.89 15.78
CA LEU A 287 49.75 -2.13 14.99
C LEU A 287 50.79 -2.98 15.73
N GLN A 288 50.88 -2.87 17.05
CA GLN A 288 51.80 -3.68 17.85
C GLN A 288 51.41 -5.15 17.85
N GLU A 289 50.12 -5.46 18.01
CA GLU A 289 49.61 -6.83 17.93
C GLU A 289 49.79 -7.41 16.52
N ALA A 290 49.48 -6.64 15.49
CA ALA A 290 49.65 -7.03 14.10
C ALA A 290 51.13 -7.28 13.75
N ALA A 291 52.02 -6.39 14.18
CA ALA A 291 53.47 -6.51 14.00
C ALA A 291 53.98 -7.82 14.64
N LYS A 292 53.60 -8.08 15.89
CA LYS A 292 53.95 -9.31 16.59
C LYS A 292 53.43 -10.56 15.90
N MET A 293 52.16 -10.56 15.48
CA MET A 293 51.52 -11.71 14.85
C MET A 293 52.15 -12.07 13.49
N TRP A 294 52.59 -11.08 12.72
CA TRP A 294 53.23 -11.29 11.41
C TRP A 294 54.77 -11.35 11.45
N GLY A 295 55.38 -11.25 12.63
CA GLY A 295 56.85 -11.21 12.75
C GLY A 295 57.47 -9.98 12.08
N LEU A 296 56.78 -8.84 12.11
CA LEU A 296 57.19 -7.57 11.52
C LEU A 296 57.47 -6.52 12.60
N ASP A 297 58.20 -5.46 12.24
CA ASP A 297 58.32 -4.26 13.07
C ASP A 297 57.13 -3.31 12.88
N ASP A 298 56.73 -2.62 13.95
CA ASP A 298 55.69 -1.56 13.92
C ASP A 298 56.01 -0.48 12.86
N SER A 299 57.30 -0.15 12.70
CA SER A 299 57.77 0.81 11.69
C SER A 299 57.50 0.36 10.25
N THR A 300 57.54 -0.95 9.99
CA THR A 300 57.24 -1.54 8.68
C THR A 300 55.77 -1.38 8.34
N LEU A 301 54.88 -1.59 9.31
CA LEU A 301 53.44 -1.38 9.11
C LEU A 301 53.10 0.09 8.89
N ARG A 302 53.73 1.01 9.62
CA ARG A 302 53.56 2.46 9.41
C ARG A 302 54.03 2.90 8.02
N LYS A 303 55.15 2.37 7.53
CA LYS A 303 55.63 2.63 6.16
C LYS A 303 54.68 2.05 5.12
N ALA A 304 54.13 0.86 5.35
CA ALA A 304 53.15 0.26 4.45
C ALA A 304 51.86 1.09 4.37
N ILE A 305 51.40 1.64 5.50
CA ILE A 305 50.30 2.60 5.54
C ILE A 305 50.65 3.90 4.79
N ALA A 306 51.83 4.47 5.05
CA ALA A 306 52.26 5.72 4.40
C ALA A 306 52.48 5.59 2.89
N ASN A 307 52.78 4.38 2.41
CA ASN A 307 52.96 4.05 1.00
C ASN A 307 51.68 3.49 0.35
N ASP A 308 50.51 3.73 0.95
CA ASP A 308 49.19 3.35 0.43
C ASP A 308 49.02 1.85 0.09
N LYS A 309 49.74 0.96 0.77
CA LYS A 309 49.54 -0.49 0.60
C LYS A 309 48.21 -0.98 1.18
N PHE A 310 47.63 -0.22 2.11
CA PHE A 310 46.33 -0.45 2.72
C PHE A 310 45.29 0.54 2.20
N TYR A 311 44.06 0.09 1.97
CA TYR A 311 42.97 0.99 1.61
C TYR A 311 42.57 1.88 2.81
N PRO A 312 42.04 3.09 2.58
CA PRO A 312 41.69 4.03 3.64
C PRO A 312 40.70 3.51 4.70
N TYR A 313 39.90 2.49 4.37
CA TYR A 313 38.94 1.87 5.29
C TYR A 313 39.50 0.65 6.05
N GLU A 314 40.73 0.21 5.76
CA GLU A 314 41.35 -0.97 6.35
C GLU A 314 42.11 -0.69 7.65
N TYR A 315 42.45 0.58 7.88
CA TYR A 315 43.12 1.03 9.09
C TYR A 315 42.51 2.36 9.56
N ARG A 316 42.65 2.65 10.85
CA ARG A 316 42.19 3.91 11.44
C ARG A 316 43.13 4.37 12.53
N LYS A 317 43.45 5.66 12.56
CA LYS A 317 44.18 6.27 13.67
C LYS A 317 43.23 6.49 14.85
N THR A 318 43.59 5.97 16.01
CA THR A 318 42.86 6.10 17.28
C THR A 318 43.78 6.74 18.32
N GLY A 319 43.70 8.06 18.44
CA GLY A 319 44.62 8.84 19.28
C GLY A 319 46.07 8.76 18.78
N ARG A 320 46.98 8.24 19.62
CA ARG A 320 48.40 8.03 19.27
C ARG A 320 48.65 6.72 18.52
N ASN A 321 47.70 5.80 18.52
CA ASN A 321 47.83 4.47 17.94
C ASN A 321 47.06 4.34 16.62
N TYR A 322 47.33 3.26 15.91
CA TYR A 322 46.55 2.82 14.76
C TYR A 322 45.96 1.46 15.07
N ILE A 323 44.74 1.25 14.59
CA ILE A 323 44.09 -0.04 14.52
C ILE A 323 43.98 -0.46 13.06
N ILE A 324 44.10 -1.76 12.80
CA ILE A 324 44.10 -2.34 11.47
C ILE A 324 43.31 -3.64 11.46
N ALA A 325 42.56 -3.89 10.39
CA ALA A 325 41.81 -5.14 10.27
C ALA A 325 42.76 -6.31 10.00
N LYS A 326 42.51 -7.45 10.66
CA LYS A 326 43.28 -8.68 10.47
C LYS A 326 43.23 -9.15 9.01
N SER A 327 42.07 -9.06 8.36
CA SER A 327 41.89 -9.39 6.94
C SER A 327 42.77 -8.54 6.02
N SER A 328 43.01 -7.28 6.38
CA SER A 328 43.89 -6.38 5.63
C SER A 328 45.35 -6.76 5.78
N MET A 329 45.76 -7.17 6.98
CA MET A 329 47.09 -7.75 7.21
C MET A 329 47.28 -9.03 6.37
N GLU A 330 46.29 -9.92 6.35
CA GLU A 330 46.32 -11.13 5.52
C GLU A 330 46.41 -10.82 4.02
N ARG A 331 45.77 -9.74 3.56
CA ARG A 331 45.82 -9.29 2.17
C ARG A 331 47.19 -8.75 1.76
N VAL A 332 47.82 -7.94 2.62
CA VAL A 332 49.07 -7.23 2.30
C VAL A 332 50.31 -8.09 2.58
N PHE A 333 50.28 -8.86 3.68
CA PHE A 333 51.44 -9.62 4.18
C PHE A 333 51.22 -11.14 4.15
N GLY A 334 50.08 -11.62 3.67
CA GLY A 334 49.76 -13.03 3.56
C GLY A 334 49.04 -13.58 4.81
N LYS A 335 48.32 -14.69 4.64
CA LYS A 335 47.63 -15.38 5.74
C LYS A 335 48.64 -15.96 6.72
N LEU A 336 48.35 -15.83 8.02
CA LEU A 336 49.09 -16.57 9.04
C LEU A 336 48.81 -18.07 8.85
N ASN A 337 49.85 -18.89 8.87
CA ASN A 337 49.67 -20.34 8.87
C ASN A 337 48.88 -20.71 10.13
N LYS A 338 47.76 -21.41 9.95
CA LYS A 338 47.07 -22.03 11.07
C LYS A 338 47.92 -23.22 11.52
N GLU A 339 48.43 -23.17 12.74
CA GLU A 339 48.75 -24.40 13.47
C GLU A 339 47.47 -25.22 13.71
#